data_AF-A0A9Q6ZD57-F1
#
_entry.id   AF-A0A9Q6ZD57-F1
#
_cell.length_a   1.000
_cell.length_b   1.000
_cell.length_c   1.000
_cell.angle_alpha   90.00
_cell.angle_beta   90.00
_cell.angle_gamma   90.00
#
_symmetry.space_group_name_H-M   'P 1'
#
loop_
_entity.id
_entity.type
_entity.pdbx_description
1 polymer ?
#
loop_
_entity_poly.entity_id
_entity_poly.type
_entity_poly.pdbx_seq_one_letter_code
_entity_poly.pdbx_strand_id
1 'polypeptide(L)'
;MKEKLFILFVFFILSCSSDENRIEQEKGFSQTEYFVSSEMAKSVALSFLGTSQHGQDTSQSNKIAPIPDFENRDIDKVIVIRDEDNVIVLYVVTFLPKGYIVVSGTRKEMPVLGVCIGCHF
;
A
#
# COMPACT_ATOMS: atom_id res chain seq x y z
N MET A 1 24.04 43.11 -15.90
CA MET A 1 23.95 41.65 -15.63
C MET A 1 23.00 41.30 -14.47
N LYS A 2 22.87 42.14 -13.43
CA LYS A 2 21.99 41.85 -12.27
C LYS A 2 20.48 41.82 -12.61
N GLU A 3 20.05 42.63 -13.57
CA GLU A 3 18.63 42.71 -13.98
C GLU A 3 18.11 41.45 -14.69
N LYS A 4 18.98 40.75 -15.43
CA LYS A 4 18.62 39.49 -16.10
C LYS A 4 18.47 38.32 -15.12
N LEU A 5 19.13 38.38 -13.96
CA LEU A 5 19.02 37.39 -12.89
C LEU A 5 17.68 37.50 -12.16
N PHE A 6 17.17 38.72 -11.99
CA PHE A 6 15.92 38.98 -11.27
C PHE A 6 14.71 38.45 -12.04
N ILE A 7 14.69 38.59 -13.37
CA ILE A 7 13.60 38.10 -14.23
C ILE A 7 13.50 36.57 -14.19
N LEU A 8 14.63 35.88 -14.09
CA LEU A 8 14.70 34.41 -14.01
C LEU A 8 14.20 33.89 -12.65
N PHE A 9 14.45 34.64 -11.57
CA PHE A 9 13.93 34.32 -10.24
C PHE A 9 12.41 34.52 -10.15
N VAL A 10 11.86 35.56 -10.79
CA VAL A 10 10.41 35.81 -10.82
C VAL A 10 9.66 34.72 -11.62
N PHE A 11 10.24 34.23 -12.73
CA PHE A 11 9.66 33.10 -13.49
C PHE A 11 9.65 31.79 -12.68
N PHE A 12 10.68 31.55 -11.87
CA PHE A 12 10.75 30.34 -11.03
C PHE A 12 9.69 30.32 -9.92
N ILE A 13 9.33 31.48 -9.36
CA ILE A 13 8.28 31.58 -8.34
C ILE A 13 6.88 31.44 -8.97
N LEU A 14 6.66 31.99 -10.17
CA LEU A 14 5.38 31.87 -10.88
C LEU A 14 5.10 30.45 -11.41
N SER A 15 6.13 29.64 -11.71
CA SER A 15 5.95 28.22 -12.03
C SER A 15 5.56 27.34 -10.83
N CYS A 16 5.60 27.86 -9.60
CA CYS A 16 5.03 27.18 -8.42
C CYS A 16 3.57 27.57 -8.16
N SER A 17 2.97 28.46 -8.96
CA SER A 17 1.60 28.97 -8.74
C SER A 17 0.72 28.86 -9.99
N SER A 18 0.50 27.63 -10.44
CA SER A 18 -0.63 27.14 -11.26
C SER A 18 -0.67 25.63 -10.99
N ASP A 19 -1.68 25.02 -10.40
CA ASP A 19 -3.13 25.09 -10.61
C ASP A 19 -3.83 24.39 -9.42
N GLU A 20 -5.11 24.51 -9.10
CA GLU A 20 -6.23 25.36 -9.50
C GLU A 20 -7.39 24.84 -8.63
N ASN A 21 -8.04 25.72 -7.88
CA ASN A 21 -9.38 25.44 -7.37
C ASN A 21 -10.33 25.36 -8.57
N ARG A 22 -10.64 24.16 -9.06
CA ARG A 22 -11.82 23.96 -9.93
C ARG A 22 -12.27 22.50 -9.94
N ILE A 23 -13.44 22.27 -9.35
CA ILE A 23 -14.65 21.69 -9.97
C ILE A 23 -15.55 21.22 -8.82
N GLU A 24 -16.59 22.01 -8.55
CA GLU A 24 -17.85 21.46 -8.06
C GLU A 24 -18.29 20.33 -9.00
N GLN A 25 -18.73 19.22 -8.43
CA GLN A 25 -19.72 18.34 -9.06
C GLN A 25 -19.22 17.38 -10.17
N GLU A 26 -18.58 16.28 -9.77
CA GLU A 26 -18.89 14.96 -10.33
C GLU A 26 -19.22 14.01 -9.18
N LYS A 27 -20.51 13.82 -8.89
CA LYS A 27 -21.24 12.59 -9.23
C LYS A 27 -20.55 11.33 -8.69
N GLY A 28 -21.01 10.87 -7.52
CA GLY A 28 -21.09 9.45 -7.20
C GLY A 28 -19.81 8.64 -7.41
N PHE A 29 -18.68 9.08 -6.84
CA PHE A 29 -17.54 8.18 -6.71
C PHE A 29 -17.89 7.16 -5.63
N SER A 30 -18.33 5.98 -6.05
CA SER A 30 -18.63 4.87 -5.16
C SER A 30 -17.34 4.49 -4.43
N GLN A 31 -17.17 5.00 -3.20
CA GLN A 31 -16.01 4.75 -2.32
C GLN A 31 -15.73 3.26 -2.06
N THR A 32 -16.62 2.37 -2.50
CA THR A 32 -16.46 0.92 -2.46
C THR A 32 -15.27 0.38 -3.27
N GLU A 33 -14.73 1.11 -4.26
CA GLU A 33 -13.65 0.58 -5.11
C GLU A 33 -12.24 0.66 -4.51
N TYR A 34 -12.03 1.43 -3.44
CA TYR A 34 -10.70 1.67 -2.86
C TYR A 34 -10.38 0.81 -1.64
N PHE A 35 -11.37 0.12 -1.08
CA PHE A 35 -11.17 -0.71 0.10
C PHE A 35 -10.65 -2.09 -0.27
N VAL A 36 -9.67 -2.54 0.51
CA VAL A 36 -9.11 -3.89 0.43
C VAL A 36 -9.99 -4.79 1.29
N SER A 37 -10.46 -5.92 0.76
CA SER A 37 -11.17 -6.94 1.54
C SER A 37 -10.17 -7.79 2.34
N SER A 38 -10.66 -8.54 3.34
CA SER A 38 -9.78 -9.44 4.11
C SER A 38 -9.12 -10.50 3.22
N GLU A 39 -9.82 -11.00 2.21
CA GLU A 39 -9.32 -12.01 1.26
C GLU A 39 -8.23 -11.43 0.37
N MET A 40 -8.42 -10.19 -0.08
CA MET A 40 -7.40 -9.46 -0.84
C MET A 40 -6.15 -9.21 0.01
N ALA A 41 -6.32 -8.83 1.28
CA ALA A 41 -5.18 -8.66 2.20
C ALA A 41 -4.39 -9.97 2.40
N LYS A 42 -5.08 -11.12 2.52
CA LYS A 42 -4.45 -12.45 2.56
C LYS A 42 -3.67 -12.74 1.28
N SER A 43 -4.28 -12.49 0.12
CA SER A 43 -3.65 -12.71 -1.18
C SER A 43 -2.40 -11.85 -1.36
N VAL A 44 -2.46 -10.57 -0.98
CA VAL A 44 -1.29 -9.67 -1.01
C VAL A 44 -0.19 -10.17 -0.09
N ALA A 45 -0.54 -10.60 1.12
CA ALA A 45 0.43 -11.12 2.07
C ALA A 45 1.10 -12.43 1.59
N LEU A 46 0.35 -13.37 1.01
CA LEU A 46 0.89 -14.60 0.41
C LEU A 46 1.74 -14.30 -0.83
N SER A 47 1.28 -13.39 -1.69
CA SER A 47 2.02 -12.97 -2.89
C SER A 47 3.34 -12.30 -2.53
N PHE A 48 3.35 -11.47 -1.47
CA PHE A 48 4.57 -10.85 -0.95
C PHE A 48 5.59 -11.88 -0.45
N LEU A 49 5.11 -12.99 0.12
CA LEU A 49 5.95 -14.10 0.59
C LEU A 49 6.39 -15.05 -0.53
N GLY A 50 5.88 -14.88 -1.75
CA GLY A 50 6.17 -15.76 -2.87
C GLY A 50 5.42 -17.09 -2.84
N THR A 51 4.45 -17.28 -1.94
CA THR A 51 3.68 -18.52 -1.78
C THR A 51 2.36 -18.51 -2.59
N SER A 52 2.27 -17.75 -3.67
CA SER A 52 1.07 -17.71 -4.51
C SER A 52 0.83 -19.09 -5.15
N GLN A 53 -0.23 -19.79 -4.73
CA GLN A 53 -0.79 -20.94 -5.46
C GLN A 53 -1.59 -20.52 -6.71
N HIS A 54 -1.54 -19.24 -7.12
CA HIS A 54 -2.10 -18.80 -8.39
C HIS A 54 -0.95 -18.45 -9.34
N GLY A 55 -0.71 -19.38 -10.27
CA GLY A 55 0.09 -19.13 -11.44
C GLY A 55 -0.56 -18.09 -12.34
N GLN A 56 0.32 -17.41 -13.08
CA GLN A 56 0.08 -16.46 -14.18
C GLN A 56 -0.08 -14.98 -13.81
N ASP A 57 1.05 -14.32 -14.03
CA ASP A 57 1.23 -13.09 -14.79
C ASP A 57 1.19 -11.71 -14.12
N THR A 58 2.26 -11.00 -14.49
CA THR A 58 2.48 -9.57 -14.60
C THR A 58 2.94 -8.75 -13.40
N SER A 59 4.05 -8.07 -13.69
CA SER A 59 4.69 -6.97 -12.99
C SER A 59 5.76 -7.36 -11.98
N GLN A 60 6.97 -6.90 -12.33
CA GLN A 60 8.21 -6.91 -11.56
C GLN A 60 7.99 -6.23 -10.19
N SER A 61 7.32 -6.90 -9.26
CA SER A 61 7.42 -6.55 -7.85
C SER A 61 8.83 -6.94 -7.44
N ASN A 62 9.57 -6.01 -6.82
CA ASN A 62 10.86 -6.26 -6.19
C ASN A 62 10.73 -7.49 -5.30
N LYS A 63 11.08 -8.67 -5.84
CA LYS A 63 11.09 -9.92 -5.10
C LYS A 63 12.16 -9.73 -4.04
N ILE A 64 11.74 -9.39 -2.83
CA ILE A 64 12.58 -9.50 -1.65
C ILE A 64 13.09 -10.93 -1.66
N ALA A 65 14.41 -11.10 -1.49
CA ALA A 65 15.05 -12.40 -1.54
C ALA A 65 14.21 -13.39 -0.72
N PRO A 66 13.94 -14.60 -1.24
CA PRO A 66 13.11 -15.59 -0.56
C PRO A 66 13.62 -15.73 0.86
N ILE A 67 12.78 -15.39 1.83
CA ILE A 67 13.20 -15.47 3.23
C ILE A 67 13.35 -16.97 3.54
N PRO A 68 14.56 -17.43 3.93
CA PRO A 68 14.75 -18.81 4.32
C PRO A 68 13.79 -19.12 5.49
N ASP A 69 13.07 -20.25 5.41
CA ASP A 69 12.05 -20.70 6.39
C ASP A 69 10.62 -20.13 6.23
N PHE A 70 10.28 -19.55 5.07
CA PHE A 70 8.93 -19.04 4.79
C PHE A 70 8.08 -19.87 3.83
N GLU A 71 8.63 -20.90 3.18
CA GLU A 71 7.95 -21.64 2.10
C GLU A 71 6.75 -22.49 2.54
N ASN A 72 6.51 -22.68 3.84
CA ASN A 72 5.44 -23.53 4.37
C ASN A 72 4.70 -22.89 5.55
N ARG A 73 4.32 -21.61 5.41
CA ARG A 73 3.61 -20.89 6.48
C ARG A 73 2.15 -20.67 6.13
N ASP A 74 1.28 -21.29 6.92
CA ASP A 74 -0.17 -21.09 6.82
C ASP A 74 -0.59 -19.79 7.51
N ILE A 75 -1.61 -19.14 6.96
CA ILE A 75 -2.24 -17.99 7.62
C ILE A 75 -2.98 -18.50 8.86
N ASP A 76 -2.63 -17.94 10.01
CA ASP A 76 -3.29 -18.22 11.29
C ASP A 76 -4.57 -17.39 11.43
N LYS A 77 -4.43 -16.06 11.42
CA LYS A 77 -5.55 -15.12 11.55
C LYS A 77 -5.30 -13.83 10.78
N VAL A 78 -6.37 -13.08 10.55
CA VAL A 78 -6.33 -11.71 10.03
C VAL A 78 -6.98 -10.79 11.05
N ILE A 79 -6.20 -9.85 11.57
CA ILE A 79 -6.67 -8.81 12.49
C ILE A 79 -7.00 -7.57 11.65
N VAL A 80 -8.19 -7.03 11.83
CA VAL A 80 -8.65 -5.82 11.14
C VAL A 80 -8.49 -4.64 12.08
N ILE A 81 -7.70 -3.64 11.68
CA ILE A 81 -7.55 -2.39 12.42
C ILE A 81 -8.39 -1.32 11.75
N ARG A 82 -9.23 -0.65 12.56
CA ARG A 82 -10.10 0.43 12.13
C ARG A 82 -9.74 1.73 12.84
N ASP A 83 -10.02 2.86 12.21
CA ASP A 83 -9.89 4.18 12.83
C ASP A 83 -11.15 4.57 13.64
N GLU A 84 -11.19 5.82 14.10
CA GLU A 84 -12.29 6.39 14.89
C GLU A 84 -13.60 6.46 14.10
N ASP A 85 -13.53 6.59 12.77
CA ASP A 85 -14.66 6.61 11.84
C ASP A 85 -15.10 5.20 11.43
N ASN A 86 -14.54 4.15 12.06
CA ASN A 86 -14.81 2.74 11.77
C ASN A 86 -14.42 2.32 10.34
N VAL A 87 -13.49 3.05 9.72
CA VAL A 87 -12.92 2.74 8.40
C VAL A 87 -11.75 1.78 8.57
N ILE A 88 -11.65 0.77 7.69
CA ILE A 88 -10.55 -0.19 7.76
C ILE A 88 -9.27 0.47 7.24
N VAL A 89 -8.31 0.66 8.13
CA VAL A 89 -7.03 1.32 7.82
C VAL A 89 -5.91 0.32 7.57
N LEU A 90 -5.91 -0.83 8.27
CA LEU A 90 -4.87 -1.84 8.18
C LEU A 90 -5.42 -3.25 8.39
N TYR A 91 -4.75 -4.21 7.78
CA TYR A 91 -4.88 -5.63 8.08
C TYR A 91 -3.55 -6.17 8.60
N VAL A 92 -3.59 -6.93 9.70
CA VAL A 92 -2.42 -7.68 10.18
C VAL A 92 -2.69 -9.16 9.93
N VAL A 93 -1.99 -9.73 8.96
CA VAL A 93 -2.06 -11.15 8.60
C VAL A 93 -0.98 -11.87 9.38
N THR A 94 -1.35 -12.76 10.30
CA THR A 94 -0.40 -13.56 11.08
C THR A 94 -0.23 -14.95 10.48
N PHE A 95 0.94 -15.53 10.68
CA PHE A 95 1.35 -16.80 10.08
C PHE A 95 1.87 -17.79 11.13
N LEU A 96 1.57 -19.08 10.93
CA LEU A 96 2.19 -20.19 11.66
C LEU A 96 3.54 -20.55 11.02
N PRO A 97 4.59 -20.92 11.78
CA PRO A 97 4.62 -20.98 13.25
C PRO A 97 4.72 -19.60 13.94
N LYS A 98 5.35 -18.56 13.33
CA LYS A 98 5.47 -17.22 13.93
C LYS A 98 5.77 -16.10 12.93
N GLY A 99 4.86 -15.15 12.74
CA GLY A 99 5.18 -13.91 12.02
C GLY A 99 3.93 -13.17 11.61
N TYR A 100 4.12 -11.97 11.08
CA TYR A 100 3.01 -11.20 10.56
C TYR A 100 3.42 -10.28 9.41
N ILE A 101 2.44 -9.95 8.58
CA ILE A 101 2.53 -8.94 7.53
C ILE A 101 1.43 -7.91 7.78
N VAL A 102 1.79 -6.63 7.70
CA VAL A 102 0.85 -5.51 7.77
C VAL A 102 0.55 -5.06 6.36
N VAL A 103 -0.74 -5.09 6.00
CA VAL A 103 -1.27 -4.69 4.69
C VAL A 103 -2.15 -3.46 4.85
N SER A 104 -2.07 -2.54 3.90
CA SER A 104 -2.93 -1.35 3.83
C SER A 104 -4.41 -1.74 3.67
N GLY A 105 -5.30 -1.08 4.42
CA GLY A 105 -6.75 -1.22 4.28
C GLY A 105 -7.31 -0.59 3.00
N THR A 106 -6.52 0.25 2.33
CA THR A 106 -6.83 0.88 1.05
C THR A 106 -5.85 0.45 -0.04
N ARG A 107 -6.29 0.48 -1.30
CA ARG A 107 -5.44 0.21 -2.47
C ARG A 107 -4.37 1.30 -2.58
N LYS A 108 -3.10 0.90 -2.47
CA LYS A 108 -1.91 1.77 -2.60
C LYS A 108 -0.90 1.10 -3.52
N GLU A 109 -0.02 1.89 -4.14
CA GLU A 109 1.09 1.37 -4.96
C GLU A 109 2.01 0.43 -4.16
N MET A 110 2.23 0.72 -2.87
CA MET A 110 2.92 -0.17 -1.93
C MET A 110 1.93 -0.69 -0.87
N PRO A 111 1.30 -1.85 -1.09
CA PRO A 111 0.23 -2.35 -0.22
C PRO A 111 0.74 -3.00 1.06
N VAL A 112 1.98 -3.47 1.11
CA VAL A 112 2.62 -4.03 2.31
C VAL A 112 3.38 -2.93 3.03
N LEU A 113 3.04 -2.71 4.30
CA LEU A 113 3.58 -1.63 5.12
C LEU A 113 4.62 -2.10 6.13
N GLY A 114 4.64 -3.40 6.46
CA GLY A 114 5.59 -3.96 7.40
C GLY A 114 5.55 -5.48 7.43
N VAL A 115 6.66 -6.09 7.83
CA VAL A 115 6.82 -7.53 7.97
C VAL A 115 7.64 -7.85 9.22
N CYS A 116 7.23 -8.86 9.97
CA CYS A 116 8.00 -9.41 11.09
C CYS A 116 8.04 -10.93 10.98
N ILE A 117 9.23 -11.49 11.09
CA ILE A 117 9.50 -12.90 10.82
C ILE A 117 10.06 -13.52 12.10
N GLY A 118 9.44 -14.61 12.58
CA GLY A 118 9.84 -15.26 13.83
C GLY A 118 9.35 -14.55 15.10
N CYS A 119 8.57 -13.48 14.95
CA CYS A 119 8.00 -12.68 16.04
C CYS A 119 6.66 -13.25 16.52
N HIS A 120 6.37 -13.10 17.81
CA HIS A 120 5.02 -13.30 18.36
C HIS A 120 4.29 -11.97 18.50
N PHE A 121 2.97 -12.03 18.35
CA PHE A 121 2.05 -10.91 18.58
C PHE A 121 1.37 -11.08 19.93
#